data_AF-A0A358MGW3-F1
#
_entry.id   AF-A0A358MGW3-F1
#
_cell.length_a   1.000
_cell.length_b   1.000
_cell.length_c   1.000
_cell.angle_alpha   90.00
_cell.angle_beta   90.00
_cell.angle_gamma   90.00
#
_symmetry.space_group_name_H-M   'P 1'
#
loop_
_entity.id
_entity.type
_entity.pdbx_description
1 polymer ?
#
loop_
_entity_poly.entity_id
_entity_poly.type
_entity_poly.pdbx_seq_one_letter_code
_entity_poly.pdbx_strand_id
1 'polypeptide(L)' 'FTGPLKKQDGSDWLKEGETADDGTLAGMNFYVEGIEGDIPQ' A
#
# COMPACT_ATOMS: atom_id res chain seq x y z
N PHE A 1 6.22 1.49 5.95
CA PHE A 1 4.90 0.97 5.61
C PHE A 1 4.35 0.25 6.81
N THR A 2 3.76 0.98 7.75
CA THR A 2 3.22 0.43 9.00
C THR A 2 1.77 0.89 9.12
N GLY A 3 0.84 -0.03 9.38
CA GLY A 3 -0.58 0.28 9.33
C GLY A 3 -1.11 1.04 10.55
N PRO A 4 -2.39 1.48 10.51
CA PRO A 4 -3.37 1.13 9.48
C PRO A 4 -3.14 1.89 8.16
N LEU A 5 -2.97 1.15 7.06
CA LEU A 5 -2.81 1.71 5.71
C LEU A 5 -3.80 1.07 4.75
N LYS A 6 -4.41 1.89 3.90
CA LYS A 6 -5.33 1.50 2.83
C LYS A 6 -4.70 1.71 1.46
N LYS A 7 -5.17 0.96 0.47
CA LYS A 7 -4.84 1.19 -0.94
C LYS A 7 -5.64 2.36 -1.49
N GLN A 8 -5.24 2.85 -2.65
CA GLN A 8 -5.92 3.93 -3.38
C GLN A 8 -7.39 3.61 -3.69
N ASP A 9 -7.74 2.33 -3.84
CA ASP A 9 -9.13 1.87 -4.05
C ASP A 9 -9.98 1.82 -2.76
N GLY A 10 -9.41 2.20 -1.60
CA GLY A 10 -10.06 2.19 -0.29
C GLY A 10 -10.02 0.85 0.45
N SER A 11 -9.49 -0.20 -0.17
CA SER A 11 -9.30 -1.51 0.47
C SER A 11 -8.20 -1.48 1.52
N ASP A 12 -8.34 -2.27 2.58
CA ASP A 12 -7.34 -2.37 3.63
C ASP A 12 -6.08 -3.09 3.12
N TRP A 13 -4.91 -2.53 3.42
CA TRP A 13 -3.63 -3.14 3.07
C TRP A 13 -2.85 -3.61 4.29
N LEU A 14 -2.55 -2.72 5.24
CA LEU A 14 -1.82 -3.08 6.47
C LEU A 14 -2.69 -2.76 7.68
N LYS A 15 -2.75 -3.69 8.63
CA LYS A 15 -3.47 -3.51 9.89
C LYS A 15 -2.65 -2.64 10.85
N GLU A 16 -3.29 -2.14 11.90
CA GLU A 16 -2.61 -1.35 12.93
C GLU A 16 -1.42 -2.12 13.53
N GLY A 17 -0.24 -1.49 13.49
CA GLY A 17 1.01 -2.07 13.98
C GLY A 17 1.69 -3.09 13.02
N GLU A 18 1.03 -3.47 11.92
CA GLU A 18 1.61 -4.36 10.91
C GLU A 18 2.55 -3.56 10.01
N THR A 19 3.78 -4.05 9.82
CA THR A 19 4.78 -3.41 8.96
C THR A 19 5.08 -4.30 7.76
N ALA A 20 4.95 -3.76 6.55
CA ALA A 20 5.34 -4.49 5.34
C ALA A 20 6.85 -4.71 5.30
N ASP A 21 7.26 -5.91 4.90
CA ASP A 21 8.65 -6.28 4.69
C ASP A 21 9.18 -5.81 3.33
N ASP A 22 10.52 -5.81 3.18
CA ASP A 22 11.18 -5.34 1.96
C ASP A 22 10.76 -6.11 0.70
N GLY A 23 10.39 -7.39 0.82
CA GLY A 23 9.91 -8.19 -0.31
C GLY A 23 8.55 -7.73 -0.80
N THR A 24 7.64 -7.41 0.13
CA THR A 24 6.33 -6.82 -0.14
C THR A 24 6.47 -5.44 -0.76
N LEU A 25 7.42 -4.63 -0.25
CA LEU A 25 7.69 -3.30 -0.79
C LEU A 25 8.26 -3.35 -2.20
N ALA A 26 9.18 -4.28 -2.46
CA ALA A 26 9.75 -4.48 -3.79
C ALA A 26 8.70 -4.93 -4.83
N GLY A 27 7.65 -5.63 -4.38
CA GLY A 27 6.54 -6.09 -5.22
C GLY A 27 5.37 -5.12 -5.33
N MET A 28 5.46 -3.90 -4.78
CA MET A 28 4.33 -2.97 -4.79
C MET A 28 3.97 -2.51 -6.20
N ASN A 29 2.76 -2.90 -6.62
CA ASN A 29 2.14 -2.52 -7.88
C ASN A 29 0.79 -1.83 -7.66
N PHE A 30 0.66 -1.08 -6.56
CA PHE A 30 -0.50 -0.25 -6.25
C PHE A 30 -0.05 0.98 -5.43
N TYR A 31 -0.89 2.02 -5.41
CA TYR A 31 -0.69 3.18 -4.55
C TYR A 31 -1.51 3.09 -3.27
N VAL A 32 -1.09 3.84 -2.25
CA VAL A 32 -1.84 4.00 -0.98
C VAL A 32 -2.90 5.09 -1.11
N GLU A 33 -3.88 5.07 -0.22
CA GLU A 33 -4.92 6.10 -0.14
C GLU A 33 -4.32 7.52 -0.11
N GLY A 34 -4.90 8.44 -0.87
CA GLY A 34 -4.45 9.83 -0.98
C GLY A 34 -3.39 10.11 -2.04
N ILE A 35 -2.85 9.08 -2.70
CA ILE A 35 -2.02 9.26 -3.91
C ILE A 35 -2.93 9.23 -5.13
N GLU A 36 -2.85 10.28 -5.94
CA GLU A 36 -3.45 10.30 -7.28
C GLU A 36 -2.39 9.95 -8.32
N GLY A 37 -2.63 8.89 -9.08
CA GLY A 37 -1.74 8.40 -10.11
C GLY A 37 -2.16 7.02 -10.58
N ASP A 38 -1.78 6.70 -11.82
CA ASP A 38 -1.98 5.39 -12.43
C ASP A 38 -0.62 4.72 -12.60
N ILE A 39 -0.54 3.43 -12.31
CA ILE A 39 0.70 2.67 -12.51
C ILE A 39 0.80 2.30 -13.99
N PRO A 40 1.85 2.76 -14.70
CA PRO A 40 2.08 2.38 -16.09
C PRO A 40 2.24 0.86 -16.19
N GLN A 41 1.58 0.25 -17.19
CA GLN A 41 1.62 -1.20 -17.46
C GLN A 41 2.82 -1.57 -18.33
#